data_AF-X8CRM2-F1
#
_entry.id   AF-X8CRM2-F1
#
_cell.length_a   1.000
_cell.length_b   1.000
_cell.length_c   1.000
_cell.angle_alpha   90.00
_cell.angle_beta   90.00
_cell.angle_gamma   90.00
#
_symmetry.space_group_name_H-M   'P 1'
#
loop_
_entity.id
_entity.type
_entity.pdbx_description
1 polymer ?
#
loop_
_entity_poly.entity_id
_entity_poly.type
_entity_poly.pdbx_seq_one_letter_code
_entity_poly.pdbx_strand_id
1 'polypeptide(L)'
;MHDDFDRCYRAVQSKDARFDGWFVTAVLTTRIYCRPSCPVRPPFARNVRFYPTAAAAQRAGFRACKRCRPDASPGSPEWNVRGDVVARTMRLIADGTVDRDGVGGLAAHLGYTTRQLERLLQAEVGAGPLALAGRSAPRPPAC
;
A
#
# COMPACT_ATOMS: atom_id res chain seq x y z
N MET A 1 20.10 -12.96 7.19
CA MET A 1 19.74 -11.68 6.50
C MET A 1 19.04 -10.70 7.44
N HIS A 2 18.20 -11.18 8.37
CA HIS A 2 17.63 -10.38 9.47
C HIS A 2 18.63 -10.13 10.62
N ASP A 3 19.79 -10.78 10.55
CA ASP A 3 20.89 -10.73 11.53
C ASP A 3 21.80 -9.51 11.36
N ASP A 4 21.79 -8.90 10.16
CA ASP A 4 22.52 -7.66 9.88
C ASP A 4 21.61 -6.47 10.18
N PHE A 5 21.75 -5.95 11.40
CA PHE A 5 20.93 -4.85 11.91
C PHE A 5 21.03 -3.62 11.01
N ASP A 6 22.25 -3.23 10.60
CA ASP A 6 22.46 -1.99 9.85
C ASP A 6 21.83 -2.05 8.46
N ARG A 7 21.89 -3.22 7.82
CA ARG A 7 21.26 -3.43 6.51
C ARG A 7 19.73 -3.41 6.62
N CYS A 8 19.17 -4.14 7.59
CA CYS A 8 17.73 -4.13 7.84
C CYS A 8 17.23 -2.74 8.23
N TYR A 9 17.97 -2.03 9.07
CA TYR A 9 17.60 -0.69 9.52
C TYR A 9 17.67 0.33 8.39
N ARG A 10 18.65 0.23 7.48
CA ARG A 10 18.68 1.03 6.24
C ARG A 10 17.48 0.77 5.35
N ALA A 11 17.10 -0.49 5.14
CA ALA A 11 15.93 -0.85 4.34
C ALA A 11 14.61 -0.28 4.91
N VAL A 12 14.47 -0.26 6.25
CA VAL A 12 13.34 0.37 6.93
C VAL A 12 13.37 1.89 6.78
N GLN A 13 14.54 2.52 6.89
CA GLN A 13 14.66 3.96 6.72
C GLN A 13 14.32 4.40 5.29
N SER A 14 14.72 3.62 4.29
CA SER A 14 14.36 3.87 2.88
C SER A 14 12.94 3.44 2.51
N LYS A 15 12.21 2.80 3.44
CA LYS A 15 10.85 2.24 3.22
C LYS A 15 10.77 1.36 1.98
N ASP A 16 11.79 0.51 1.80
CA ASP A 16 11.94 -0.28 0.59
C ASP A 16 11.03 -1.52 0.61
N ALA A 17 9.99 -1.49 -0.24
CA ALA A 17 9.00 -2.56 -0.37
C ALA A 17 9.58 -3.88 -0.89
N ARG A 18 10.78 -3.88 -1.47
CA ARG A 18 11.44 -5.13 -1.92
C ARG A 18 11.81 -6.06 -0.74
N PHE A 19 11.92 -5.50 0.46
CA PHE A 19 12.19 -6.25 1.68
C PHE A 19 10.91 -6.67 2.42
N ASP A 20 9.73 -6.29 1.93
CA ASP A 20 8.47 -6.78 2.49
C ASP A 20 8.40 -8.30 2.38
N GLY A 21 8.12 -8.98 3.49
CA GLY A 21 8.09 -10.44 3.56
C GLY A 21 9.45 -11.11 3.87
N TRP A 22 10.57 -10.39 3.73
CA TRP A 22 11.90 -10.91 4.11
C TRP A 22 12.14 -10.87 5.62
N PHE A 23 11.64 -9.82 6.27
CA PHE A 23 11.65 -9.65 7.72
C PHE A 23 10.55 -8.68 8.15
N VAL A 24 10.26 -8.66 9.44
CA VAL A 24 9.40 -7.67 10.07
C VAL A 24 10.17 -6.87 11.11
N THR A 25 9.80 -5.61 11.24
CA THR A 25 10.40 -4.66 12.19
C THR A 25 9.52 -4.55 13.42
N ALA A 26 10.01 -4.97 14.57
CA ALA A 26 9.33 -4.86 15.85
C ALA A 26 9.85 -3.67 16.65
N VAL A 27 8.93 -2.84 17.15
CA VAL A 27 9.23 -1.64 17.92
C VAL A 27 9.02 -1.93 19.39
N LEU A 28 10.09 -1.84 20.18
CA LEU A 28 10.11 -2.21 21.59
C LEU A 28 9.18 -1.33 22.43
N THR A 29 9.12 -0.03 22.14
CA THR A 29 8.34 0.94 22.92
C THR A 29 6.83 0.79 22.75
N THR A 30 6.36 0.48 21.55
CA THR A 30 4.92 0.37 21.25
C THR A 30 4.43 -1.07 21.22
N ARG A 31 5.34 -2.05 21.29
CA ARG A 31 5.08 -3.48 21.07
C ARG A 31 4.36 -3.75 19.75
N ILE A 32 4.63 -2.95 18.72
CA ILE A 32 4.06 -3.13 17.38
C ILE A 32 5.12 -3.69 16.44
N TYR A 33 4.75 -4.65 15.60
CA TYR A 33 5.58 -5.03 14.46
C TYR A 33 4.98 -4.53 13.13
N CYS A 34 5.86 -4.21 12.19
CA CYS A 34 5.56 -3.55 10.92
C CYS A 34 6.34 -4.19 9.77
N ARG A 35 5.89 -3.95 8.54
CA ARG A 35 6.67 -4.18 7.32
C ARG A 35 7.82 -3.15 7.16
N PRO A 36 8.92 -3.49 6.46
CA PRO A 36 9.96 -2.53 6.12
C PRO A 36 9.47 -1.31 5.33
N SER A 37 8.49 -1.49 4.44
CA SER A 37 7.85 -0.40 3.68
C SER A 37 6.89 0.49 4.45
N CYS A 38 6.75 0.29 5.77
CA CYS A 38 5.73 0.97 6.55
C CYS A 38 5.82 2.50 6.38
N PRO A 39 4.70 3.19 6.04
CA PRO A 39 4.75 4.63 5.79
C PRO A 39 4.99 5.45 7.06
N VAL A 40 4.84 4.85 8.24
CA VAL A 40 5.07 5.48 9.55
C VAL A 40 6.53 5.91 9.67
N ARG A 41 6.78 6.99 10.43
CA ARG A 41 8.15 7.45 10.70
C ARG A 41 8.98 6.31 11.32
N PRO A 42 10.17 6.00 10.77
CA PRO A 42 11.04 5.00 11.35
C PRO A 42 11.34 5.32 12.83
N PRO A 43 11.17 4.36 13.75
CA PRO A 43 11.57 4.53 15.14
C PRO A 43 13.09 4.57 15.27
N PHE A 44 13.59 5.09 16.41
CA PHE A 44 15.02 5.08 16.71
C PHE A 44 15.58 3.66 16.74
N ALA A 45 16.79 3.47 16.18
CA ALA A 45 17.49 2.18 16.11
C ALA A 45 17.49 1.40 17.43
N ARG A 46 17.74 2.08 18.57
CA ARG A 46 17.73 1.47 19.91
C ARG A 46 16.42 0.78 20.31
N ASN A 47 15.30 1.19 19.68
CA ASN A 47 13.96 0.68 19.96
C ASN A 47 13.49 -0.32 18.91
N VAL A 48 14.37 -0.80 18.03
CA VAL A 48 14.04 -1.68 16.92
C VAL A 48 14.65 -3.05 17.13
N ARG A 49 13.86 -4.07 16.82
CA ARG A 49 14.33 -5.46 16.68
C ARG A 49 13.74 -6.05 15.42
N PHE A 50 14.50 -6.90 14.73
CA PHE A 50 14.04 -7.58 13.52
C PHE A 50 13.64 -9.02 13.84
N TYR A 51 12.61 -9.51 13.17
CA TYR A 51 12.18 -10.91 13.21
C TYR A 51 12.03 -11.43 11.78
N PRO A 52 12.30 -12.73 11.55
CA PRO A 52 12.22 -13.31 10.21
C PRO A 52 10.78 -13.37 9.68
N THR A 53 9.78 -13.52 10.55
CA THR A 53 8.37 -13.63 10.14
C THR A 53 7.44 -12.88 11.09
N ALA A 54 6.25 -12.52 10.60
CA ALA A 54 5.18 -11.97 11.41
C ALA A 54 4.81 -12.90 12.58
N ALA A 55 4.77 -14.21 12.33
CA ALA A 55 4.51 -15.23 13.35
C ALA A 55 5.58 -15.24 14.46
N ALA A 56 6.86 -15.04 14.13
CA ALA A 56 7.92 -14.93 15.13
C ALA A 56 7.74 -13.67 16.01
N ALA A 57 7.39 -12.53 15.41
CA ALA A 57 7.13 -11.30 16.16
C ALA A 57 5.87 -11.43 17.06
N GLN A 58 4.81 -12.07 16.57
CA GLN A 58 3.60 -12.33 17.36
C GLN A 58 3.90 -13.22 18.57
N ARG A 59 4.66 -14.32 18.37
CA ARG A 59 5.11 -15.19 19.48
C ARG A 59 5.97 -14.46 20.51
N ALA A 60 6.70 -13.43 20.09
CA ALA A 60 7.46 -12.56 20.99
C ALA A 60 6.60 -11.47 21.69
N GLY A 61 5.28 -11.49 21.50
CA GLY A 61 4.32 -10.59 22.17
C GLY A 61 4.14 -9.23 21.50
N PHE A 62 4.44 -9.11 20.19
CA PHE A 62 4.19 -7.89 19.43
C PHE A 62 2.85 -7.97 18.67
N ARG A 63 2.12 -6.86 18.62
CA ARG A 63 0.86 -6.74 17.86
C ARG A 63 1.11 -6.22 16.44
N ALA A 64 0.25 -6.61 15.50
CA ALA A 64 0.36 -6.17 14.11
C ALA A 64 0.07 -4.67 13.97
N CYS A 65 0.84 -4.00 13.11
CA CYS A 65 0.58 -2.61 12.78
C CYS A 65 -0.70 -2.48 11.94
N LYS A 66 -1.66 -1.69 12.41
CA LYS A 66 -2.92 -1.43 11.70
C LYS A 66 -2.73 -0.65 10.39
N ARG A 67 -1.59 0.01 10.20
CA ARG A 67 -1.32 0.87 9.03
C ARG A 67 -0.70 0.10 7.87
N CYS A 68 0.29 -0.74 8.15
CA CYS A 68 0.92 -1.57 7.13
C CYS A 68 0.43 -3.02 7.15
N ARG A 69 -0.47 -3.41 8.05
CA ARG A 69 -1.12 -4.74 8.06
C ARG A 69 -0.17 -5.91 7.69
N PRO A 70 0.94 -6.08 8.43
CA PRO A 70 1.90 -7.15 8.16
C PRO A 70 1.32 -8.56 8.42
N ASP A 71 0.14 -8.63 9.03
CA ASP A 71 -0.67 -9.80 9.31
C ASP A 71 -1.62 -10.17 8.17
N ALA A 72 -1.85 -9.28 7.20
CA ALA A 72 -2.66 -9.59 6.03
C ALA A 72 -1.97 -10.64 5.14
N SER A 73 -2.75 -11.43 4.41
CA SER A 73 -2.21 -12.37 3.44
C SER A 73 -1.61 -11.62 2.25
N PRO A 74 -0.39 -11.97 1.78
CA PRO A 74 0.14 -11.41 0.54
C PRO A 74 -0.87 -11.52 -0.60
N GLY A 75 -1.15 -10.39 -1.26
CA GLY A 75 -2.12 -10.30 -2.35
C GLY A 75 -3.58 -10.04 -1.91
N SER A 76 -3.89 -10.02 -0.62
CA SER A 76 -5.22 -9.57 -0.17
C SER A 76 -5.39 -8.05 -0.31
N PRO A 77 -6.63 -7.55 -0.40
CA PRO A 77 -6.89 -6.10 -0.40
C PRO A 77 -6.30 -5.39 0.83
N GLU A 78 -6.25 -6.05 1.99
CA GLU A 78 -5.66 -5.45 3.19
C GLU A 78 -4.14 -5.39 3.15
N TRP A 79 -3.49 -6.25 2.35
CA TRP A 79 -2.04 -6.23 2.16
C TRP A 79 -1.57 -5.01 1.36
N ASN A 80 -2.33 -4.58 0.36
CA ASN A 80 -2.04 -3.36 -0.38
C ASN A 80 -3.32 -2.58 -0.69
N VAL A 81 -3.84 -1.88 0.32
CA VAL A 81 -5.04 -1.04 0.18
C VAL A 81 -4.90 -0.01 -0.94
N ARG A 82 -3.70 0.55 -1.13
CA ARG A 82 -3.45 1.53 -2.19
C ARG A 82 -3.57 0.91 -3.57
N GLY A 83 -2.89 -0.22 -3.78
CA GLY A 83 -2.96 -0.99 -5.02
C GLY A 83 -4.36 -1.50 -5.33
N ASP A 84 -5.09 -1.99 -4.31
CA ASP A 84 -6.49 -2.43 -4.48
C ASP A 84 -7.39 -1.28 -4.94
N VAL A 85 -7.31 -0.12 -4.28
CA VAL A 85 -8.11 1.05 -4.69
C VAL A 85 -7.78 1.45 -6.12
N VAL A 86 -6.49 1.53 -6.49
CA VAL A 86 -6.07 1.84 -7.87
C VAL A 86 -6.60 0.82 -8.87
N ALA A 87 -6.52 -0.48 -8.56
CA ALA A 87 -7.04 -1.54 -9.44
C ALA A 87 -8.57 -1.46 -9.59
N ARG A 88 -9.29 -1.13 -8.53
CA ARG A 88 -10.74 -0.86 -8.59
C ARG A 88 -11.05 0.39 -9.40
N THR A 89 -10.27 1.46 -9.25
CA THR A 89 -10.41 2.69 -10.03
C THR A 89 -10.23 2.42 -11.52
N MET A 90 -9.19 1.67 -11.90
CA MET A 90 -8.94 1.33 -13.31
C MET A 90 -10.08 0.53 -13.93
N ARG A 91 -10.67 -0.41 -13.18
CA ARG A 91 -11.86 -1.14 -13.62
C ARG A 91 -13.04 -0.19 -13.87
N LEU A 92 -13.35 0.69 -12.93
CA LEU A 92 -14.44 1.67 -13.08
C LEU A 92 -14.21 2.65 -14.24
N ILE A 93 -12.95 3.05 -14.49
CA ILE A 93 -12.57 3.87 -15.65
C ILE A 93 -12.82 3.09 -16.95
N ALA A 94 -12.37 1.84 -17.03
CA ALA A 94 -12.60 0.98 -18.19
C ALA A 94 -14.11 0.73 -18.44
N ASP A 95 -14.91 0.67 -17.36
CA ASP A 95 -16.37 0.54 -17.43
C ASP A 95 -17.08 1.86 -17.82
N GLY A 96 -16.35 2.93 -18.14
CA GLY A 96 -16.90 4.22 -18.58
C GLY A 96 -17.51 5.08 -17.47
N THR A 97 -17.20 4.81 -16.20
CA THR A 97 -17.78 5.56 -15.06
C THR A 97 -17.35 7.03 -15.07
N VAL A 98 -16.14 7.34 -15.59
CA VAL A 98 -15.69 8.73 -15.71
C VAL A 98 -16.51 9.51 -16.75
N ASP A 99 -16.90 8.87 -17.84
CA ASP A 99 -17.70 9.52 -18.89
C ASP A 99 -19.15 9.75 -18.42
N ARG A 100 -19.69 8.83 -17.62
CA ARG A 100 -21.06 8.92 -17.07
C ARG A 100 -21.18 9.89 -15.89
N ASP A 101 -20.32 9.73 -14.89
CA ASP A 101 -20.49 10.36 -13.57
C ASP A 101 -19.36 11.34 -13.22
N GLY A 102 -18.41 11.52 -14.14
CA GLY A 102 -17.22 12.33 -13.92
C GLY A 102 -16.26 11.72 -12.89
N VAL A 103 -15.16 12.43 -12.64
CA VAL A 103 -14.17 12.03 -11.62
C VAL A 103 -14.76 12.08 -10.20
N GLY A 104 -15.71 13.00 -9.97
CA GLY A 104 -16.41 13.11 -8.68
C GLY A 104 -17.23 11.87 -8.36
N GLY A 105 -18.02 11.37 -9.33
CA GLY A 105 -18.81 10.15 -9.18
C GLY A 105 -17.92 8.91 -9.01
N LEU A 106 -16.82 8.82 -9.77
CA LEU A 106 -15.82 7.76 -9.60
C LEU A 106 -15.25 7.72 -8.17
N ALA A 107 -14.89 8.88 -7.63
CA ALA A 107 -14.34 8.97 -6.28
C ALA A 107 -15.37 8.61 -5.20
N ALA A 108 -16.62 9.06 -5.36
CA ALA A 108 -17.72 8.73 -4.47
C ALA A 108 -18.01 7.21 -4.42
N HIS A 109 -17.99 6.52 -5.57
CA HIS A 109 -18.16 5.05 -5.63
C HIS A 109 -17.10 4.27 -4.85
N LEU A 110 -15.92 4.85 -4.68
CA LEU A 110 -14.81 4.26 -3.93
C LEU A 110 -14.74 4.74 -2.47
N GLY A 111 -15.59 5.71 -2.09
CA GLY A 111 -15.58 6.31 -0.75
C GLY A 111 -14.40 7.26 -0.51
N TYR A 112 -13.84 7.85 -1.57
CA TYR A 112 -12.73 8.81 -1.49
C TYR A 112 -13.13 10.18 -2.03
N THR A 113 -12.43 11.23 -1.58
CA THR A 113 -12.50 12.53 -2.27
C THR A 113 -11.70 12.48 -3.57
N THR A 114 -12.09 13.29 -4.57
CA THR A 114 -11.37 13.40 -5.84
C THR A 114 -9.88 13.66 -5.65
N ARG A 115 -9.51 14.60 -4.78
CA ARG A 115 -8.11 14.93 -4.49
C ARG A 115 -7.33 13.78 -3.85
N GLN A 116 -7.98 12.92 -3.06
CA GLN A 116 -7.33 11.72 -2.51
C GLN A 116 -7.09 10.70 -3.62
N LEU A 117 -8.08 10.49 -4.48
CA LEU A 117 -8.01 9.55 -5.59
C LEU A 117 -6.94 9.95 -6.61
N GLU A 118 -6.89 11.23 -6.99
CA GLU A 118 -5.88 11.77 -7.91
C GLU A 118 -4.46 11.60 -7.38
N ARG A 119 -4.23 11.93 -6.11
CA ARG A 119 -2.91 11.73 -5.48
C ARG A 119 -2.50 10.27 -5.44
N LEU A 120 -3.46 9.37 -5.22
CA LEU A 120 -3.20 7.94 -5.18
C LEU A 120 -2.82 7.40 -6.57
N LEU A 121 -3.60 7.73 -7.59
CA LEU A 121 -3.33 7.35 -8.97
C LEU A 121 -2.02 7.94 -9.49
N GLN A 122 -1.72 9.20 -9.17
CA GLN A 122 -0.46 9.83 -9.53
C GLN A 122 0.74 9.13 -8.88
N ALA A 123 0.61 8.71 -7.62
CA ALA A 123 1.70 8.05 -6.90
C ALA A 123 1.96 6.61 -7.40
N GLU A 124 0.92 5.88 -7.78
CA GLU A 124 1.04 4.46 -8.12
C GLU A 124 1.15 4.21 -9.64
N VAL A 125 0.54 5.07 -10.47
CA VAL A 125 0.42 4.90 -11.93
C VAL A 125 1.02 6.09 -12.71
N GLY A 126 1.29 7.20 -12.04
CA GLY A 126 1.88 8.40 -12.68
C GLY A 126 0.90 9.23 -13.51
N ALA A 127 -0.40 8.92 -13.50
CA ALA A 127 -1.42 9.65 -14.25
C ALA A 127 -2.71 9.80 -13.44
N GLY A 128 -3.40 10.92 -13.63
CA GLY A 128 -4.71 11.18 -13.03
C GLY A 128 -5.87 10.47 -13.76
N PRO A 129 -7.05 10.40 -13.14
CA PRO A 129 -8.20 9.65 -13.63
C PRO A 129 -8.72 10.12 -14.99
N LEU A 130 -8.70 11.42 -15.28
CA LEU A 130 -9.08 11.96 -16.61
C LEU A 130 -8.10 11.55 -17.72
N ALA A 131 -6.81 11.59 -17.43
CA ALA A 131 -5.77 11.19 -18.38
C ALA A 131 -5.83 9.69 -18.69
N LEU A 132 -6.30 8.90 -17.72
CA LEU A 132 -6.52 7.46 -17.88
C LEU A 132 -7.80 7.17 -18.68
N ALA A 133 -8.90 7.90 -18.42
CA ALA A 133 -10.16 7.77 -19.15
C ALA A 133 -10.02 8.12 -20.64
N GLY A 134 -9.27 9.18 -20.96
CA GLY A 134 -8.99 9.56 -22.36
C GLY A 134 -8.12 8.54 -23.12
N ARG A 135 -7.40 7.66 -22.42
CA ARG A 135 -6.62 6.56 -23.02
C ARG A 135 -7.43 5.28 -23.17
N SER A 136 -8.52 5.12 -22.42
CA SER A 136 -9.40 3.96 -22.44
C SER A 136 -10.63 4.14 -23.34
N ALA A 137 -10.59 5.10 -24.28
CA ALA A 137 -11.69 5.34 -25.20
C ALA A 137 -12.20 4.01 -25.79
N PRO A 138 -13.51 3.73 -25.71
CA PRO A 138 -14.07 2.48 -26.15
C PRO A 138 -13.76 2.25 -27.63
N ARG A 139 -13.30 1.04 -27.95
CA ARG A 139 -13.31 0.53 -29.32
C ARG A 139 -14.76 0.60 -29.81
N PRO A 140 -15.07 1.28 -30.94
CA PRO A 140 -16.45 1.40 -31.41
C PRO A 140 -17.03 -0.01 -31.64
N PRO A 141 -18.35 -0.21 -31.47
CA PRO A 141 -18.96 -1.48 -31.79
C PRO A 141 -18.64 -1.82 -33.24
N ALA A 142 -18.16 -3.04 -33.49
CA ALA A 142 -18.05 -3.54 -34.84
C ALA A 142 -19.47 -3.50 -35.45
N CYS A 143 -19.63 -2.72 -36.51
CA CYS A 143 -20.81 -2.77 -37.38
C CYS A 143 -21.00 -4.18 -37.94
#